data_AF-A0A954YSU8-F1
#
_entry.id   AF-A0A954YSU8-F1
#
_cell.length_a   1.000
_cell.length_b   1.000
_cell.length_c   1.000
_cell.angle_alpha   90.00
_cell.angle_beta   90.00
_cell.angle_gamma   90.00
#
_symmetry.space_group_name_H-M   'P 1'
#
loop_
_entity.id
_entity.type
_entity.pdbx_description
1 polymer ?
#
loop_
_entity_poly.entity_id
_entity_poly.type
_entity_poly.pdbx_seq_one_letter_code
_entity_poly.pdbx_strand_id
1 'polypeptide(L)' 'MGDDPNDPDAAYIQFTPRANFHGSRKFRYVVEDLAPKRIVNGVELDEANPAHTARRDSAWIRVF' A
#
# COMPACT_ATOMS: atom_id res chain seq x y z
N MET A 1 12.00 -4.53 -1.58
CA MET A 1 11.35 -3.63 -2.57
C MET A 1 10.08 -4.37 -2.94
N GLY A 2 8.91 -3.88 -2.54
CA GLY A 2 7.68 -4.65 -2.27
C GLY A 2 6.98 -5.36 -3.44
N ASP A 3 7.70 -5.70 -4.50
CA ASP A 3 7.21 -6.49 -5.64
C ASP A 3 7.62 -7.98 -5.54
N ASP A 4 8.34 -8.38 -4.48
CA ASP A 4 8.71 -9.78 -4.25
C ASP A 4 7.48 -10.58 -3.78
N PRO A 5 7.04 -11.62 -4.53
CA PRO A 5 5.91 -12.47 -4.15
C PRO A 5 6.08 -13.24 -2.84
N ASN A 6 7.31 -13.31 -2.30
CA ASN A 6 7.61 -13.97 -1.03
C ASN A 6 7.82 -12.99 0.13
N ASP A 7 7.72 -11.68 -0.12
CA ASP A 7 7.80 -10.67 0.93
C ASP A 7 6.50 -10.71 1.76
N PRO A 8 6.56 -11.10 3.05
CA PRO A 8 5.37 -11.17 3.89
C PRO A 8 4.74 -9.80 4.16
N ASP A 9 5.49 -8.71 3.94
CA ASP A 9 5.03 -7.34 4.09
C ASP A 9 4.44 -6.76 2.79
N ALA A 10 4.48 -7.52 1.68
CA ALA A 10 3.87 -7.10 0.42
C ALA A 10 2.34 -7.17 0.47
N ALA A 11 1.69 -6.17 -0.13
CA ALA A 11 0.24 -6.06 -0.21
C ALA A 11 -0.25 -6.23 -1.66
N TYR A 12 -1.29 -7.06 -1.84
CA TYR A 12 -1.87 -7.36 -3.16
C TYR A 12 -3.35 -6.96 -3.24
N ILE A 13 -3.77 -6.53 -4.43
CA ILE A 13 -5.18 -6.31 -4.77
C ILE A 13 -5.64 -7.44 -5.69
N GLN A 14 -6.62 -8.23 -5.25
CA GLN A 14 -7.22 -9.28 -6.07
C GLN A 14 -8.53 -8.80 -6.72
N PHE A 15 -8.64 -8.96 -8.03
CA PHE A 15 -9.87 -8.71 -8.77
C PHE A 15 -10.45 -10.03 -9.31
N THR A 16 -11.67 -10.38 -8.86
CA THR A 16 -12.40 -11.57 -9.34
C THR A 16 -13.62 -11.11 -10.15
N PRO A 17 -13.57 -11.13 -11.49
CA PRO A 17 -14.73 -10.80 -12.32
C PRO A 17 -15.83 -11.86 -12.23
N ARG A 18 -17.06 -11.48 -12.60
CA ARG A 18 -18.13 -12.47 -12.82
C ARG A 18 -17.80 -13.31 -14.06
N ALA A 19 -18.31 -14.54 -14.13
CA ALA A 19 -18.01 -15.51 -15.20
C ALA A 19 -18.24 -14.98 -16.63
N ASN A 20 -19.17 -14.04 -16.83
CA ASN A 20 -19.49 -13.44 -18.14
C ASN A 20 -19.08 -11.95 -18.20
N PHE A 21 -18.00 -11.58 -17.52
CA PHE A 21 -17.48 -10.22 -17.61
C PHE A 21 -16.84 -10.02 -18.98
N HIS A 22 -17.42 -9.10 -19.75
CA HIS A 22 -16.89 -8.64 -21.03
C HIS A 22 -16.72 -7.13 -20.94
N GLY A 23 -15.50 -6.65 -20.75
CA GLY A 23 -15.24 -5.21 -20.68
C GLY A 23 -13.99 -4.87 -19.88
N SER A 24 -13.80 -3.59 -19.60
CA SER A 24 -12.72 -3.12 -18.72
C SER A 24 -13.29 -2.50 -17.45
N ARG A 25 -12.53 -2.57 -16.37
CA ARG A 25 -12.87 -1.91 -15.10
C ARG A 25 -11.71 -1.05 -14.64
N LYS A 26 -12.03 0.10 -14.05
CA LYS A 26 -11.05 1.01 -13.45
C LYS A 26 -11.26 1.05 -11.95
N PHE A 27 -10.18 0.89 -11.21
CA PHE A 27 -10.16 1.02 -9.75
C PHE A 27 -9.21 2.15 -9.38
N ARG A 28 -9.66 3.05 -8.51
CA ARG A 28 -8.78 4.01 -7.86
C ARG A 28 -8.21 3.32 -6.63
N TYR A 29 -6.89 3.38 -6.47
CA TYR A 29 -6.22 2.91 -5.26
C TYR A 29 -5.44 4.05 -4.62
N VAL A 30 -5.23 3.92 -3.31
CA VAL A 30 -4.40 4.82 -2.51
C VAL A 30 -3.36 3.96 -1.82
N VAL A 31 -2.10 4.37 -1.91
CA VAL A 31 -1.00 3.81 -1.11
C VAL A 31 -0.72 4.81 0.00
N GLU A 32 -0.74 4.32 1.24
CA GLU A 32 -0.33 5.09 2.40
C GLU A 32 0.95 4.48 2.94
N ASP A 33 2.04 5.25 2.84
CA ASP A 33 3.24 4.97 3.61
C ASP A 33 2.98 5.46 5.05
N LEU A 34 2.66 4.53 5.93
CA LEU A 34 2.55 4.79 7.35
C LEU A 34 3.97 4.79 7.91
N ALA A 35 4.50 5.97 8.22
CA ALA A 35 5.75 6.06 8.96
C ALA A 35 5.59 5.27 10.28
N PRO A 36 6.38 4.22 10.53
CA PRO A 36 6.25 3.46 11.75
C PRO A 36 6.56 4.38 12.93
N LYS A 37 5.69 4.37 13.96
CA LYS A 37 6.02 4.97 15.25
C LYS A 37 7.30 4.29 15.75
N ARG A 38 8.38 5.06 15.86
CA ARG A 38 9.66 4.49 16.32
C ARG A 38 9.56 4.23 17.81
N ILE A 39 9.40 2.97 18.19
CA ILE A 39 9.41 2.56 19.60
C ILE A 39 10.83 2.10 19.95
N VAL A 40 11.46 2.75 20.92
CA VAL A 40 12.76 2.36 21.46
C VAL A 40 12.58 2.04 22.93
N ASN A 41 12.85 0.78 23.32
CA ASN A 41 12.70 0.30 24.70
C ASN A 41 11.31 0.56 25.32
N GLY A 42 10.25 0.49 24.51
CA GLY A 42 8.87 0.73 24.97
C GLY A 42 8.47 2.20 25.07
N VAL A 43 9.35 3.14 24.70
CA VAL A 43 9.03 4.57 24.59
C VAL A 43 8.75 4.89 23.13
N GLU A 44 7.59 5.49 22.87
CA GLU A 44 7.28 6.09 21.57
C GLU A 44 8.13 7.35 21.40
N LEU A 45 9.01 7.36 20.40
CA LEU A 45 9.81 8.54 20.05
C LEU A 45 9.03 9.37 19.04
N ASP A 46 8.65 10.58 19.47
CA ASP A 46 8.23 11.64 18.55
C ASP A 46 9.49 12.29 17.97
N GLU A 47 9.89 11.87 16.77
CA GLU A 47 11.06 12.41 16.10
C GLU A 47 10.71 13.77 15.48
N ALA A 48 11.32 14.85 15.98
CA ALA A 48 11.12 16.20 15.45
C ALA A 48 11.50 16.35 13.96
N ASN A 49 12.31 15.43 13.41
CA ASN A 49 12.66 15.36 12.00
C ASN A 49 12.77 13.88 11.56
N PRO A 50 11.65 13.23 11.23
CA PRO A 50 11.64 11.81 10.92
C PRO A 50 12.37 11.53 9.61
N ALA A 51 13.11 10.43 9.54
CA ALA A 51 13.77 9.98 8.30
C ALA A 51 12.75 9.57 7.20
N HIS A 52 11.52 9.24 7.60
CA HIS A 52 10.40 8.90 6.73
C HIS A 52 9.18 9.74 7.11
N THR A 53 8.68 10.53 6.16
CA THR A 53 7.42 11.26 6.33
C THR A 53 6.29 10.43 5.72
N ALA A 54 5.21 10.23 6.47
CA ALA A 54 4.05 9.54 5.97
C ALA A 54 3.55 10.21 4.68
N ARG A 55 3.34 9.40 3.63
CA ARG A 55 2.95 9.89 2.31
C ARG A 55 1.74 9.12 1.81
N ARG A 56 0.80 9.86 1.22
CA ARG A 56 -0.32 9.30 0.47
C ARG A 56 -0.08 9.50 -1.02
N ASP A 57 -0.23 8.44 -1.79
CA ASP A 57 -0.23 8.51 -3.26
C ASP A 57 -1.47 7.81 -3.83
N SER A 58 -1.95 8.23 -4.99
CA SER A 58 -3.13 7.63 -5.62
C SER A 58 -2.98 7.48 -7.12
N ALA A 59 -3.40 6.33 -7.63
CA ALA A 59 -3.36 6.03 -9.05
C ALA A 59 -4.56 5.16 -9.47
N TRP A 60 -4.62 4.87 -10.77
CA TRP A 60 -5.69 4.10 -11.38
C TRP A 60 -5.16 2.77 -11.90
N ILE A 61 -5.80 1.67 -11.53
CA ILE A 61 -5.59 0.35 -12.13
C ILE A 61 -6.68 0.13 -13.17
N ARG A 62 -6.30 -0.36 -14.36
CA ARG A 62 -7.22 -0.83 -15.38
C ARG A 62 -7.08 -2.33 -15.53
N VAL A 63 -8.19 -3.05 -15.37
CA VAL A 63 -8.29 -4.50 -15.61
C VAL A 63 -9.15 -4.74 -16.84
N PHE A 64 -8.83 -5.80 -17.59
CA PHE A 64 -9.50 -6.24 -18.81
C PHE A 64 -9.99 -7.68 -18.65
#